data_AF-A0A154MJ45-F1
#
_entry.id   AF-A0A154MJ45-F1
#
_cell.length_a   1.000
_cell.length_b   1.000
_cell.length_c   1.000
_cell.angle_alpha   90.00
_cell.angle_beta   90.00
_cell.angle_gamma   90.00
#
_symmetry.space_group_name_H-M   'P 1'
#
loop_
_entity.id
_entity.type
_entity.pdbx_description
1 polymer ?
#
loop_
_entity_poly.entity_id
_entity_poly.type
_entity_poly.pdbx_seq_one_letter_code
_entity_poly.pdbx_strand_id
1 'polypeptide(L)'
;MTLIDPADDPNWPTARHNMLRLLAASGAGAGADFAKDVLAGNRQPRELLSHRPVADELTEQGAAFRRLLDKIPPAELRELRTHAQEAVRREVDELANLDIEAAEAELRAAAEPPRAPRPSERRDEDDDWFDRPVMEEL
;
A
#
# COMPACT_ATOMS: atom_id res chain seq x y z
N MET A 1 -19.23 -6.36 -24.72
CA MET A 1 -18.45 -5.55 -23.76
C MET A 1 -17.03 -6.07 -23.82
N THR A 2 -16.17 -5.39 -24.58
CA THR A 2 -14.77 -5.77 -24.77
C THR A 2 -14.01 -5.40 -23.50
N LEU A 3 -13.28 -6.35 -22.92
CA LEU A 3 -12.39 -6.05 -21.80
C LEU A 3 -11.28 -5.16 -22.35
N ILE A 4 -11.20 -3.91 -21.90
CA ILE A 4 -10.13 -3.01 -22.31
C ILE A 4 -8.89 -3.42 -21.54
N ASP A 5 -7.82 -3.73 -22.26
CA ASP A 5 -6.53 -3.98 -21.64
C ASP A 5 -5.99 -2.64 -21.12
N PRO A 6 -5.73 -2.48 -19.81
CA PRO A 6 -5.10 -1.27 -19.29
C PRO A 6 -3.76 -0.99 -19.98
N ALA A 7 -3.11 -1.99 -20.60
CA ALA A 7 -1.90 -1.80 -21.41
C ALA A 7 -2.12 -0.98 -22.70
N ASP A 8 -3.35 -0.81 -23.16
CA ASP A 8 -3.70 0.03 -24.30
C ASP A 8 -3.82 1.52 -23.93
N ASP A 9 -3.77 1.85 -22.64
CA ASP A 9 -3.83 3.23 -22.16
C ASP A 9 -2.47 3.95 -22.33
N PRO A 10 -2.41 5.17 -22.90
CA PRO A 10 -1.16 5.90 -23.07
C PRO A 10 -0.44 6.19 -21.73
N ASN A 11 -1.17 6.25 -20.61
CA ASN A 11 -0.62 6.51 -19.29
C ASN A 11 -0.07 5.25 -18.62
N TRP A 12 -0.35 4.06 -19.15
CA TRP A 12 0.05 2.78 -18.56
C TRP A 12 1.56 2.63 -18.30
N PRO A 13 2.48 3.02 -19.21
CA PRO A 13 3.89 2.89 -18.93
C PRO A 13 4.34 3.71 -17.70
N THR A 14 3.83 4.93 -17.57
CA THR A 14 4.11 5.83 -16.44
C THR A 14 3.47 5.31 -15.16
N ALA A 15 2.18 4.96 -15.20
CA ALA A 15 1.46 4.39 -14.06
C ALA A 15 2.14 3.12 -13.53
N ARG A 16 2.54 2.22 -14.43
CA ARG A 16 3.27 0.99 -14.07
C ARG A 16 4.62 1.29 -13.44
N HIS A 17 5.35 2.28 -13.95
CA HIS A 17 6.63 2.69 -13.37
C HIS A 17 6.44 3.26 -11.95
N ASN A 18 5.47 4.15 -11.77
CA ASN A 18 5.13 4.72 -10.46
C ASN A 18 4.64 3.65 -9.48
N MET A 19 3.83 2.69 -9.92
CA MET A 19 3.43 1.55 -9.09
C MET A 19 4.63 0.73 -8.60
N LEU A 20 5.59 0.41 -9.48
CA LEU A 20 6.80 -0.31 -9.09
C LEU A 20 7.63 0.48 -8.06
N ARG A 21 7.70 1.81 -8.24
CA ARG A 21 8.36 2.73 -7.31
C ARG A 21 7.72 2.69 -5.91
N LEU A 22 6.39 2.79 -5.83
CA LEU A 22 5.65 2.67 -4.57
C LEU A 22 5.82 1.29 -3.92
N LEU A 23 5.72 0.21 -4.70
CA LEU A 23 5.94 -1.16 -4.21
C LEU A 23 7.34 -1.33 -3.63
N ALA A 24 8.37 -0.84 -4.32
CA ALA A 24 9.74 -0.88 -3.82
C ALA A 24 9.90 -0.07 -2.52
N ALA A 25 9.25 1.10 -2.44
CA ALA A 25 9.27 1.97 -1.26
C ALA A 25 8.53 1.38 -0.05
N SER A 26 7.53 0.53 -0.26
CA SER A 26 6.83 -0.18 0.82
C SER A 26 7.74 -1.12 1.64
N GLY A 27 8.87 -1.52 1.05
CA GLY A 27 9.98 -2.16 1.76
C GLY A 27 9.81 -3.65 2.08
N ALA A 28 8.58 -4.16 2.19
CA ALA A 28 8.30 -5.51 2.67
C ALA A 28 7.47 -6.36 1.68
N GLY A 29 7.77 -7.66 1.63
CA GLY A 29 7.04 -8.65 0.83
C GLY A 29 7.66 -8.94 -0.53
N ALA A 30 7.24 -10.05 -1.16
CA ALA A 30 7.79 -10.49 -2.44
C ALA A 30 7.50 -9.48 -3.57
N GLY A 31 6.36 -8.79 -3.51
CA GLY A 31 6.02 -7.70 -4.42
C GLY A 31 7.02 -6.54 -4.36
N ALA A 32 7.45 -6.12 -3.16
CA ALA A 32 8.42 -5.05 -2.99
C ALA A 32 9.80 -5.45 -3.52
N ASP A 33 10.25 -6.66 -3.25
CA ASP A 33 11.55 -7.16 -3.72
C ASP A 33 11.58 -7.35 -5.24
N PHE A 34 10.51 -7.88 -5.83
CA PHE A 34 10.38 -7.95 -7.29
C PHE A 34 10.40 -6.55 -7.92
N ALA A 35 9.73 -5.58 -7.31
CA ALA A 35 9.72 -4.21 -7.82
C ALA A 35 11.12 -3.56 -7.78
N LYS A 36 11.90 -3.78 -6.71
CA LYS A 36 13.30 -3.35 -6.63
C LYS A 36 14.15 -3.97 -7.75
N ASP A 37 13.99 -5.28 -7.99
CA ASP A 37 14.71 -5.99 -9.06
C ASP A 37 14.39 -5.44 -10.46
N VAL A 38 13.11 -5.12 -10.72
CA VAL A 38 12.68 -4.54 -11.99
C VAL A 38 13.23 -3.13 -12.17
N LEU A 39 13.18 -2.28 -11.13
CA LEU A 39 13.72 -0.92 -11.17
C LEU A 39 15.25 -0.90 -11.32
N ALA A 40 15.94 -1.91 -10.76
CA ALA A 40 17.38 -2.10 -10.94
C ALA A 40 17.77 -2.67 -12.33
N GLY A 41 16.79 -3.07 -13.16
CA GLY A 41 17.04 -3.66 -14.48
C GLY A 41 17.42 -5.14 -14.45
N ASN A 42 17.32 -5.80 -13.29
CA ASN A 42 17.64 -7.22 -13.13
C ASN A 42 16.51 -8.15 -13.58
N ARG A 43 15.29 -7.60 -13.70
CA ARG A 43 14.08 -8.31 -14.14
C ARG A 43 13.19 -7.44 -15.02
N GLN A 44 12.27 -8.07 -15.74
CA GLN A 44 11.26 -7.40 -16.55
C GLN A 44 9.87 -7.51 -15.91
N PRO A 45 9.00 -6.49 -16.03
CA PRO A 45 7.65 -6.52 -15.44
C PRO A 45 6.81 -7.73 -15.86
N ARG A 46 6.98 -8.22 -17.09
CA ARG A 46 6.26 -9.40 -17.61
C ARG A 46 6.60 -10.72 -16.91
N GLU A 47 7.67 -10.74 -16.12
CA GLU A 47 8.11 -11.91 -15.36
C GLU A 47 7.39 -12.04 -14.00
N LEU A 48 6.51 -11.10 -13.65
CA LEU A 48 5.81 -11.05 -12.36
C LEU A 48 5.15 -12.39 -12.00
N LEU A 49 4.36 -12.96 -12.92
CA LEU A 49 3.62 -14.21 -12.67
C LEU A 49 4.53 -15.46 -12.70
N SER A 50 5.73 -15.33 -13.25
CA SER A 50 6.74 -16.40 -13.23
C SER A 50 7.62 -16.33 -11.99
N HIS A 51 7.59 -15.22 -11.25
CA HIS A 51 8.31 -15.06 -9.99
C HIS A 51 7.52 -15.70 -8.85
N ARG A 52 7.87 -16.96 -8.54
CA ARG A 52 7.16 -17.80 -7.56
C ARG A 52 6.73 -17.09 -6.27
N PRO A 53 7.62 -16.38 -5.54
CA PRO A 53 7.22 -15.70 -4.31
C PRO A 53 6.07 -14.70 -4.51
N VAL A 54 6.07 -13.96 -5.62
CA VAL A 54 4.98 -13.03 -5.96
C VAL A 54 3.73 -13.79 -6.41
N ALA A 55 3.89 -14.84 -7.21
CA ALA A 55 2.77 -15.66 -7.66
C ALA A 55 2.03 -16.33 -6.50
N ASP A 56 2.76 -16.78 -5.47
CA ASP A 56 2.20 -17.37 -4.26
C ASP A 56 1.41 -16.32 -3.45
N GLU A 57 1.99 -15.14 -3.20
CA GLU A 57 1.29 -14.02 -2.55
C GLU A 57 0.01 -13.61 -3.31
N LEU A 58 0.09 -13.47 -4.64
CA LEU A 58 -1.06 -13.13 -5.49
C LEU A 58 -2.12 -14.23 -5.48
N THR A 59 -1.72 -15.50 -5.38
CA THR A 59 -2.66 -16.62 -5.29
C THR A 59 -3.42 -16.59 -3.98
N GLU A 60 -2.74 -16.30 -2.86
CA GLU A 60 -3.37 -16.16 -1.54
C GLU A 60 -4.34 -14.97 -1.50
N GLN A 61 -3.90 -13.81 -1.99
CA GLN A 61 -4.73 -12.60 -2.09
C GLN A 61 -5.93 -12.83 -3.02
N GLY A 62 -5.70 -13.46 -4.17
CA GLY A 62 -6.74 -13.80 -5.14
C GLY A 62 -7.78 -14.76 -4.57
N ALA A 63 -7.37 -15.76 -3.79
CA ALA A 63 -8.28 -16.66 -3.09
C ALA A 63 -9.11 -15.91 -2.02
N ALA A 64 -8.50 -14.99 -1.28
CA ALA A 64 -9.22 -14.14 -0.32
C ALA A 64 -10.25 -13.24 -1.01
N PHE A 65 -9.85 -12.59 -2.11
CA PHE A 65 -10.75 -11.75 -2.90
C PHE A 65 -11.90 -12.54 -3.52
N ARG A 66 -11.62 -13.75 -4.03
CA ARG A 66 -12.64 -14.64 -4.58
C ARG A 66 -13.72 -14.97 -3.56
N ARG A 67 -13.34 -15.26 -2.31
CA ARG A 67 -14.28 -15.51 -1.21
C ARG A 67 -15.17 -14.30 -0.89
N LEU A 68 -14.71 -13.08 -1.16
CA LEU A 68 -15.53 -11.88 -1.03
C LEU A 68 -16.52 -11.77 -2.20
N LEU A 69 -16.05 -11.98 -3.42
CA LEU A 69 -16.91 -11.95 -4.61
C LEU A 69 -18.01 -13.01 -4.59
N ASP A 70 -17.72 -14.21 -4.07
CA ASP A 70 -18.71 -15.29 -3.99
C ASP A 70 -19.88 -14.98 -3.03
N LYS A 71 -19.75 -13.96 -2.18
CA LYS A 71 -20.83 -13.48 -1.30
C LYS A 71 -21.76 -12.47 -1.99
N ILE A 72 -21.40 -11.98 -3.17
CA ILE A 72 -22.16 -10.94 -3.89
C ILE A 72 -23.18 -11.62 -4.81
N PRO A 73 -24.46 -11.22 -4.79
CA PRO A 73 -25.47 -11.71 -5.71
C PRO A 73 -25.04 -11.56 -7.19
N PRO A 74 -25.35 -12.54 -8.08
CA PRO A 74 -24.91 -12.48 -9.49
C PRO A 74 -25.42 -11.28 -10.29
N ALA A 75 -26.53 -10.67 -9.88
CA ALA A 75 -27.04 -9.43 -10.50
C ALA A 75 -26.13 -8.24 -10.16
N GLU A 76 -25.80 -8.07 -8.89
CA GLU A 76 -24.90 -7.02 -8.39
C GLU A 76 -23.47 -7.20 -8.90
N LEU A 77 -22.99 -8.45 -9.03
CA LEU A 77 -21.66 -8.74 -9.57
C LEU A 77 -21.49 -8.30 -11.03
N ARG A 78 -22.58 -8.27 -11.82
CA ARG A 78 -22.55 -7.77 -13.20
C ARG A 78 -22.41 -6.25 -13.24
N GLU A 79 -23.12 -5.54 -12.38
CA GLU A 79 -23.00 -4.08 -12.26
C GLU A 79 -21.61 -3.68 -11.75
N LEU A 80 -21.12 -4.39 -10.72
CA LEU A 80 -19.78 -4.19 -10.17
C LEU A 80 -18.69 -4.34 -11.23
N ARG A 81 -18.82 -5.29 -12.17
CA ARG A 81 -17.84 -5.47 -13.25
C ARG A 81 -17.72 -4.25 -14.16
N THR A 82 -18.82 -3.55 -14.42
CA THR A 82 -18.81 -2.32 -15.23
C THR A 82 -18.07 -1.22 -14.48
N HIS A 83 -18.39 -1.01 -13.21
CA HIS A 83 -17.73 0.00 -12.38
C HIS A 83 -16.25 -0.30 -12.13
N ALA A 84 -15.88 -1.59 -12.01
CA ALA A 84 -14.50 -1.99 -11.81
C ALA A 84 -13.58 -1.56 -12.96
N GLN A 85 -14.09 -1.56 -14.20
CA GLN A 85 -13.29 -1.12 -15.36
C GLN A 85 -13.01 0.37 -15.33
N GLU A 86 -14.03 1.17 -15.02
CA GLU A 86 -13.87 2.63 -14.87
C GLU A 86 -12.96 2.97 -13.68
N ALA A 87 -13.09 2.23 -12.58
CA ALA A 87 -12.20 2.35 -11.43
C ALA A 87 -10.75 2.07 -11.82
N VAL A 88 -10.45 0.95 -12.48
CA VAL A 88 -9.08 0.61 -12.91
C VAL A 88 -8.50 1.69 -13.82
N ARG A 89 -9.28 2.25 -14.75
CA ARG A 89 -8.81 3.37 -15.59
C ARG A 89 -8.47 4.60 -14.77
N ARG A 90 -9.35 4.98 -13.84
CA ARG A 90 -9.10 6.11 -12.96
C ARG A 90 -7.83 5.89 -12.13
N GLU A 91 -7.64 4.70 -11.59
CA GLU A 91 -6.43 4.35 -10.82
C GLU A 91 -5.16 4.44 -11.69
N VAL A 92 -5.21 3.98 -12.95
CA VAL A 92 -4.08 4.13 -13.88
C VAL A 92 -3.76 5.61 -14.13
N ASP A 93 -4.78 6.44 -14.37
CA ASP A 93 -4.61 7.88 -14.56
C ASP A 93 -4.07 8.57 -13.31
N GLU A 94 -4.61 8.25 -12.13
CA GLU A 94 -4.17 8.79 -10.85
C GLU A 94 -2.71 8.40 -10.57
N LEU A 95 -2.35 7.13 -10.76
CA LEU A 95 -0.97 6.65 -10.60
C LEU A 95 -0.01 7.31 -11.59
N ALA A 96 -0.43 7.55 -12.83
CA ALA A 96 0.43 8.20 -13.83
C ALA A 96 0.71 9.67 -13.49
N ASN A 97 -0.24 10.36 -12.87
CA ASN A 97 -0.13 11.78 -12.50
C ASN A 97 0.30 12.02 -11.05
N LEU A 98 0.56 10.94 -10.30
CA LEU A 98 1.00 11.01 -8.92
C LEU A 98 2.35 11.73 -8.78
N ASP A 99 2.46 12.62 -7.79
CA ASP A 99 3.77 13.09 -7.32
C ASP A 99 4.47 11.93 -6.60
N ILE A 100 5.21 11.16 -7.39
CA ILE A 100 5.81 9.92 -6.95
C ILE A 100 6.88 10.14 -5.88
N GLU A 101 7.61 11.26 -5.91
CA GLU A 101 8.64 11.54 -4.91
C GLU A 101 8.00 11.82 -3.54
N ALA A 102 6.93 12.60 -3.51
CA ALA A 102 6.17 12.87 -2.30
C ALA A 102 5.54 11.58 -1.75
N ALA A 103 4.88 10.80 -2.60
CA ALA A 103 4.22 9.57 -2.21
C ALA A 103 5.22 8.51 -1.67
N GLU A 104 6.38 8.35 -2.31
CA GLU A 104 7.41 7.45 -1.80
C GLU A 104 7.98 7.92 -0.45
N ALA A 105 8.16 9.23 -0.25
CA ALA A 105 8.63 9.78 1.03
C ALA A 105 7.64 9.48 2.16
N GLU A 106 6.34 9.68 1.92
CA GLU A 106 5.27 9.34 2.86
C GLU A 106 5.24 7.84 3.19
N LEU A 107 5.34 6.98 2.16
CA LEU A 107 5.37 5.53 2.34
C LEU A 107 6.57 5.06 3.18
N ARG A 108 7.76 5.59 2.91
CA ARG A 108 8.96 5.27 3.70
C ARG A 108 8.82 5.75 5.14
N ALA A 109 8.28 6.95 5.35
CA ALA A 109 8.03 7.48 6.70
C ALA A 109 7.03 6.62 7.48
N ALA A 110 6.00 6.08 6.82
CA ALA A 110 5.03 5.17 7.43
C ALA A 110 5.61 3.78 7.72
N ALA A 111 6.62 3.34 6.96
CA ALA A 111 7.30 2.06 7.14
C ALA A 111 8.38 2.09 8.25
N GLU A 112 8.83 3.28 8.68
CA GLU A 112 9.75 3.38 9.82
C GLU A 112 9.05 3.00 11.13
N PRO A 113 9.64 2.13 11.97
CA PRO A 113 9.10 1.88 13.29
C PRO A 113 9.06 3.19 14.09
N PRO A 114 8.03 3.42 14.93
CA PRO A 114 7.92 4.65 15.70
C PRO A 114 9.22 4.84 16.49
N ARG A 115 9.88 6.00 16.29
CA ARG A 115 11.09 6.35 17.04
C ARG A 115 10.80 6.20 18.52
N ALA A 116 11.53 5.31 19.19
CA ALA A 116 11.45 5.18 20.63
C ALA A 116 11.60 6.57 21.26
N PRO A 117 10.73 6.98 22.20
CA PRO A 117 10.85 8.27 22.83
C PRO A 117 12.25 8.37 23.44
N ARG A 118 13.01 9.39 23.03
CA ARG A 118 14.29 9.69 23.68
C ARG A 118 13.97 9.92 25.16
N PRO A 119 14.73 9.32 26.11
CA PRO A 119 14.58 9.67 27.51
C PRO A 119 14.71 11.19 27.60
N SER A 120 13.64 11.85 28.03
CA SER A 120 13.65 13.30 28.22
C SER A 120 14.79 13.63 29.18
N GLU A 121 15.72 14.44 28.70
CA GLU A 121 16.69 15.10 29.56
C GLU A 121 15.92 15.76 30.70
N ARG A 122 16.30 15.38 31.93
CA ARG A 122 15.82 15.97 33.18
C ARG A 122 15.77 17.48 33.03
N ARG A 123 14.57 18.04 33.15
CA ARG A 123 14.40 19.43 33.56
C ARG A 123 13.87 19.38 34.98
N ASP A 124 14.82 19.44 35.91
CA ASP A 124 14.56 19.75 37.32
C ASP A 124 13.95 21.16 37.37
N GLU A 125 12.64 21.26 37.57
CA GLU A 125 11.95 22.47 38.03
C GLU A 125 10.86 22.03 39.03
N ASP A 126 11.33 21.84 40.26
CA ASP A 126 10.78 22.29 41.55
C ASP A 126 9.25 22.37 41.78
N ASP A 127 8.92 21.75 42.92
CA ASP A 127 8.02 22.22 43.99
C ASP A 127 6.50 22.28 43.81
N ASP A 128 5.85 21.98 44.93
CA ASP A 128 4.43 22.19 45.27
C ASP A 128 3.41 21.05 45.06
N TRP A 129 3.80 19.77 45.26
CA TRP A 129 2.82 18.69 45.49
C TRP A 129 2.55 18.37 46.98
N PHE A 130 3.24 19.04 47.91
CA PHE A 130 3.03 18.88 49.35
C PHE A 130 1.94 19.82 49.88
N ASP A 131 0.73 19.77 49.31
CA ASP A 131 -0.44 20.31 50.00
C ASP A 131 -1.74 19.77 49.39
N ARG A 132 -2.18 18.58 49.84
CA ARG A 132 -3.47 18.48 50.53
C ARG A 132 -3.79 17.09 51.08
N PRO A 133 -4.58 17.05 52.17
CA PRO A 133 -4.54 15.99 53.18
C PRO A 133 -5.32 14.75 52.80
N VAL A 134 -4.77 13.61 53.25
CA VAL A 134 -5.42 12.32 53.34
C VAL A 134 -6.63 12.45 54.26
N MET A 135 -7.84 12.23 53.75
CA MET A 135 -8.98 11.84 54.58
C MET A 135 -9.66 10.64 53.95
N GLU A 136 -9.47 9.53 54.64
CA GLU A 136 -10.14 8.24 54.53
C GLU A 136 -11.67 8.36 54.63
N GLU A 137 -12.30 7.39 53.96
CA GLU A 137 -13.55 6.69 54.32
C GLU A 137 -14.86 7.48 54.48
N LEU A 138 -15.84 7.14 53.63
CA LEU A 138 -17.02 6.33 54.00
C LEU A 138 -17.66 5.69 52.75
#